data_AF-A0A1H8GBU7-F1
#
_entry.id   AF-A0A1H8GBU7-F1
#
_cell.length_a   1.000
_cell.length_b   1.000
_cell.length_c   1.000
_cell.angle_alpha   90.00
_cell.angle_beta   90.00
_cell.angle_gamma   90.00
#
_symmetry.space_group_name_H-M   'P 1'
#
loop_
_entity.id
_entity.type
_entity.pdbx_description
1 polymer ?
#
loop_
_entity_poly.entity_id
_entity_poly.type
_entity_poly.pdbx_seq_one_letter_code
_entity_poly.pdbx_strand_id
1 'polypeptide(L)'
;MHDAFNIEIPKLFGSDLYRKIVISKEGVAVESSHNETPLFIYSNELAAFRYGMKFITGYAFTIGRHYFIEIKTEHQKTIVIKFSSYYGFRKKVYRKAWRDIVNNLWNHYFVHHYLSYYNRHKNGENFECFGITFQGNGISWDNKGLLPYTEIGLSNYVNYFMVYNKKNKSQQKSYNFMHDWNALVLQSLLKTLVKEHQATGNENYFRYSSIK
;
A
#
# COMPACT_ATOMS: atom_id res chain seq x y z
N MET A 1 -14.86 -22.34 -0.98
CA MET A 1 -13.90 -22.23 -2.10
C MET A 1 -12.64 -21.57 -1.57
N HIS A 2 -11.56 -22.34 -1.50
CA HIS A 2 -10.23 -21.91 -1.05
C HIS A 2 -9.51 -21.35 -2.26
N ASP A 3 -9.70 -20.06 -2.54
CA ASP A 3 -9.08 -19.46 -3.72
C ASP A 3 -7.62 -19.14 -3.41
N ALA A 4 -6.76 -20.12 -3.64
CA ALA A 4 -5.32 -19.91 -3.74
C ALA A 4 -5.03 -19.26 -5.10
N PHE A 5 -4.43 -18.08 -5.09
CA PHE A 5 -4.09 -17.34 -6.28
C PHE A 5 -2.66 -17.64 -6.71
N ASN A 6 -2.52 -18.26 -7.88
CA ASN A 6 -1.24 -18.63 -8.45
C ASN A 6 -0.75 -17.54 -9.42
N ILE A 7 0.43 -16.99 -9.15
CA ILE A 7 1.11 -16.02 -10.02
C ILE A 7 2.42 -16.61 -10.49
N GLU A 8 2.54 -16.77 -11.80
CA GLU A 8 3.74 -17.26 -12.45
C GLU A 8 4.52 -16.11 -13.08
N ILE A 9 5.81 -16.02 -12.74
CA ILE A 9 6.75 -15.06 -13.29
C ILE A 9 7.69 -15.86 -14.20
N PRO A 10 7.60 -15.72 -15.53
CA PRO A 10 8.52 -16.38 -16.45
C PRO A 10 9.90 -15.70 -16.42
N LYS A 11 10.94 -16.44 -16.82
CA LYS A 11 12.27 -15.88 -17.07
C LYS A 11 12.22 -14.77 -18.12
N LEU A 12 13.18 -13.86 -18.05
CA LEU A 12 13.26 -12.74 -18.99
C LEU A 12 13.41 -13.24 -20.43
N PHE A 13 14.27 -14.25 -20.61
CA PHE A 13 14.49 -14.98 -21.86
C PHE A 13 14.02 -16.43 -21.70
N GLY A 14 13.43 -16.99 -22.76
CA GLY A 14 12.88 -18.35 -22.75
C GLY A 14 11.46 -18.43 -22.16
N SER A 15 10.90 -19.64 -22.17
CA SER A 15 9.56 -19.98 -21.66
C SER A 15 9.56 -20.47 -20.22
N ASP A 16 10.73 -20.76 -19.65
CA ASP A 16 10.84 -21.33 -18.30
C ASP A 16 10.29 -20.39 -17.22
N LEU A 17 9.83 -21.00 -16.13
CA LEU A 17 9.43 -20.28 -14.93
C LEU A 17 10.66 -19.77 -14.17
N TYR A 18 10.60 -18.50 -13.76
CA TYR A 18 11.59 -17.89 -12.87
C TYR A 18 11.17 -18.01 -11.41
N ARG A 19 9.90 -17.68 -11.14
CA ARG A 19 9.34 -17.70 -9.78
C ARG A 19 7.83 -17.95 -9.86
N LYS A 20 7.31 -18.75 -8.94
CA LYS A 20 5.88 -18.93 -8.72
C LYS A 20 5.53 -18.43 -7.31
N ILE A 21 4.46 -17.66 -7.22
CA ILE A 21 3.96 -17.09 -5.99
C ILE A 21 2.53 -17.59 -5.81
N VAL A 22 2.28 -18.21 -4.67
CA VAL A 22 0.95 -18.70 -4.29
C VAL A 22 0.49 -17.88 -3.09
N ILE A 23 -0.64 -17.19 -3.23
CA ILE A 23 -1.24 -16.40 -2.15
C ILE A 23 -2.58 -17.05 -1.80
N SER A 24 -2.73 -17.49 -0.55
CA SER A 24 -3.97 -18.10 -0.06
C SER A 24 -4.42 -17.46 1.25
N LYS A 25 -5.46 -17.98 1.92
CA LYS A 25 -5.83 -17.45 3.25
C LYS A 25 -4.82 -17.84 4.32
N GLU A 26 -4.20 -19.00 4.14
CA GLU A 26 -3.26 -19.62 5.07
C GLU A 26 -1.91 -18.90 5.04
N GLY A 27 -1.49 -18.40 3.87
CA GLY A 27 -0.18 -17.75 3.77
C GLY A 27 0.30 -17.51 2.34
N VAL A 28 1.55 -17.07 2.25
CA VAL A 28 2.25 -16.79 1.00
C VAL A 28 3.34 -17.83 0.78
N ALA A 29 3.27 -18.55 -0.32
CA ALA A 29 4.31 -19.45 -0.79
C ALA A 29 5.12 -18.80 -1.91
N VAL A 30 6.45 -18.84 -1.80
CA VAL A 30 7.37 -18.38 -2.85
C VAL A 30 8.24 -19.54 -3.29
N GLU A 31 8.01 -19.99 -4.51
CA GLU A 31 8.78 -21.02 -5.21
C GLU A 31 9.73 -20.35 -6.20
N SER A 32 11.02 -20.59 -6.07
CA SER A 32 12.02 -20.10 -7.03
C SER A 32 12.68 -21.28 -7.73
N SER A 33 13.02 -21.13 -9.01
CA SER A 33 13.63 -22.22 -9.80
C SER A 33 14.97 -22.75 -9.24
N HIS A 34 15.57 -22.05 -8.27
CA HIS A 34 16.87 -22.37 -7.67
C HIS A 34 16.74 -22.97 -6.25
N ASN A 35 15.55 -22.92 -5.63
CA ASN A 35 15.36 -23.42 -4.28
C ASN A 35 14.52 -24.70 -4.35
N GLU A 36 15.05 -25.79 -3.80
CA GLU A 36 14.35 -27.09 -3.74
C GLU A 36 13.13 -27.04 -2.79
N THR A 37 13.15 -26.15 -1.79
CA THR A 37 12.05 -25.99 -0.83
C THR A 37 11.30 -24.66 -1.04
N PRO A 38 9.95 -24.71 -1.18
CA PRO A 38 9.13 -23.50 -1.20
C PRO A 38 9.22 -22.78 0.14
N LEU A 39 9.48 -21.47 0.10
CA LEU A 39 9.36 -20.63 1.29
C LEU A 39 7.87 -20.36 1.52
N PHE A 40 7.27 -21.02 2.51
CA PHE A 40 5.89 -20.77 2.94
C PHE A 40 5.87 -19.94 4.22
N ILE A 41 5.04 -18.90 4.26
CA ILE A 41 4.90 -18.01 5.41
C ILE A 41 3.43 -17.87 5.74
N TYR A 42 3.09 -18.15 6.99
CA TYR A 42 1.73 -18.09 7.48
C TYR A 42 1.21 -16.65 7.51
N SER A 43 -0.09 -16.50 7.29
CA SER A 43 -0.74 -15.20 7.22
C SER A 43 -0.65 -14.40 8.51
N ASN A 44 -0.64 -15.06 9.67
CA ASN A 44 -0.46 -14.46 10.98
C ASN A 44 0.96 -13.88 11.20
N GLU A 45 1.97 -14.36 10.45
CA GLU A 45 3.33 -13.83 10.57
C GLU A 45 3.54 -12.57 9.72
N LEU A 46 2.58 -12.18 8.87
CA LEU A 46 2.72 -11.06 7.95
C LEU A 46 2.43 -9.72 8.66
N ALA A 47 3.50 -9.00 9.02
CA ALA A 47 3.38 -7.77 9.79
C ALA A 47 3.23 -6.51 8.92
N ALA A 48 4.01 -6.41 7.84
CA ALA A 48 3.99 -5.23 6.97
C ALA A 48 4.39 -5.56 5.53
N PHE A 49 4.01 -4.69 4.60
CA PHE A 49 4.52 -4.76 3.24
C PHE A 49 4.79 -3.36 2.66
N ARG A 50 5.66 -3.33 1.65
CA ARG A 50 5.93 -2.16 0.82
C ARG A 50 6.21 -2.61 -0.61
N TYR A 51 5.98 -1.75 -1.57
CA TYR A 51 6.08 -2.10 -2.98
C TYR A 51 6.43 -0.89 -3.84
N GLY A 52 6.92 -1.15 -5.03
CA GLY A 52 7.12 -0.09 -5.99
C GLY A 52 7.74 -0.54 -7.29
N MET A 53 8.00 0.46 -8.11
CA MET A 53 8.58 0.31 -9.43
C MET A 53 9.62 1.41 -9.64
N LYS A 54 10.85 1.01 -9.91
CA LYS A 54 11.93 1.92 -10.34
C LYS A 54 12.11 1.85 -11.84
N PHE A 55 12.28 2.99 -12.49
CA PHE A 55 12.72 3.02 -13.88
C PHE A 55 14.19 2.65 -13.95
N ILE A 56 14.55 1.88 -14.96
CA ILE A 56 15.95 1.61 -15.31
C ILE A 56 16.29 2.60 -16.40
N THR A 57 17.15 3.54 -16.10
CA THR A 57 17.59 4.58 -17.03
C THR A 57 18.94 4.21 -17.61
N GLY A 58 19.02 4.16 -18.94
CA GLY A 58 20.31 4.20 -19.65
C GLY A 58 20.80 5.64 -19.77
N TYR A 59 21.80 5.86 -20.61
CA TYR A 59 22.45 7.18 -20.75
C TYR A 59 21.47 8.31 -21.10
N ALA A 60 20.54 8.09 -22.03
CA ALA A 60 19.60 9.12 -22.49
C ALA A 60 18.10 8.71 -22.46
N PHE A 61 17.78 7.46 -22.10
CA PHE A 61 16.40 6.97 -22.15
C PHE A 61 16.11 5.88 -21.13
N THR A 62 14.83 5.65 -20.82
CA THR A 62 14.40 4.57 -19.94
C THR A 62 14.52 3.23 -20.67
N ILE A 63 15.48 2.40 -20.25
CA ILE A 63 15.73 1.07 -20.79
C ILE A 63 14.89 -0.01 -20.12
N GLY A 64 14.25 0.24 -18.99
CA GLY A 64 13.52 -0.81 -18.29
C GLY A 64 12.78 -0.39 -17.04
N ARG A 65 12.30 -1.39 -16.29
CA ARG A 65 11.61 -1.23 -15.00
C ARG A 65 12.00 -2.35 -14.05
N HIS A 66 12.41 -1.98 -12.84
CA HIS A 66 12.56 -2.87 -11.70
C HIS A 66 11.27 -2.85 -10.88
N TYR A 67 10.63 -4.00 -10.75
CA TYR A 67 9.50 -4.20 -9.84
C TYR A 67 10.02 -4.83 -8.55
N PHE A 68 9.54 -4.34 -7.42
CA PHE A 68 9.83 -4.96 -6.13
C PHE A 68 8.59 -4.94 -5.22
N ILE A 69 8.52 -5.96 -4.39
CA ILE A 69 7.56 -6.11 -3.30
C ILE A 69 8.36 -6.69 -2.14
N GLU A 70 8.27 -6.06 -0.99
CA GLU A 70 8.93 -6.51 0.22
C GLU A 70 7.88 -6.72 1.30
N ILE A 71 7.98 -7.85 1.98
CA ILE A 71 7.03 -8.27 3.01
C ILE A 71 7.85 -8.55 4.26
N LYS A 72 7.51 -7.87 5.34
CA LYS A 72 8.14 -8.00 6.64
C LYS A 72 7.31 -8.92 7.52
N THR A 73 7.95 -9.91 8.12
CA THR A 73 7.31 -10.80 9.10
C THR A 73 7.46 -10.27 10.51
N GLU A 74 6.67 -10.80 11.45
CA GLU A 74 6.77 -10.47 12.89
C GLU A 74 8.17 -10.75 13.45
N HIS A 75 8.83 -11.82 12.97
CA HIS A 75 10.22 -12.17 13.31
C HIS A 75 11.28 -11.32 12.59
N GLN A 76 10.89 -10.16 12.03
CA GLN A 76 11.75 -9.23 11.28
C GLN A 76 12.45 -9.82 10.05
N LYS A 77 12.06 -11.02 9.60
CA LYS A 77 12.53 -11.55 8.32
C LYS A 77 11.82 -10.81 7.20
N THR A 78 12.57 -10.41 6.17
CA THR A 78 12.01 -9.69 5.02
C THR A 78 12.05 -10.59 3.79
N ILE A 79 10.88 -10.93 3.25
CA ILE A 79 10.76 -11.57 1.95
C ILE A 79 10.88 -10.50 0.90
N VAL A 80 11.71 -10.77 -0.11
CA VAL A 80 11.93 -9.84 -1.21
C VAL A 80 11.57 -10.51 -2.53
N ILE A 81 10.58 -9.94 -3.20
CA ILE A 81 10.17 -10.33 -4.55
C ILE A 81 10.62 -9.22 -5.49
N LYS A 82 11.62 -9.52 -6.33
CA LYS A 82 12.20 -8.59 -7.30
C LYS A 82 12.24 -9.23 -8.68
N PHE A 83 11.86 -8.47 -9.69
CA PHE A 83 11.98 -8.87 -11.09
C PHE A 83 11.99 -7.65 -11.99
N SER A 84 12.59 -7.77 -13.17
CA SER A 84 12.97 -6.61 -13.99
C SER A 84 12.62 -6.85 -15.45
N SER A 85 11.98 -5.87 -16.09
CA SER A 85 11.78 -5.86 -17.55
C SER A 85 12.77 -4.90 -18.20
N TYR A 86 13.38 -5.30 -19.30
CA TYR A 86 14.32 -4.49 -20.09
C TYR A 86 13.83 -4.34 -21.53
N TYR A 87 14.11 -3.21 -22.16
CA TYR A 87 13.78 -2.86 -23.55
C TYR A 87 12.33 -3.20 -23.97
N GLY A 88 11.39 -3.12 -23.02
CA GLY A 88 9.98 -3.47 -23.25
C GLY A 88 9.66 -4.96 -23.20
N PHE A 89 10.65 -5.86 -23.16
CA PHE A 89 10.45 -7.31 -23.02
C PHE A 89 9.63 -7.64 -21.78
N ARG A 90 8.55 -8.41 -21.99
CA ARG A 90 7.61 -8.85 -20.95
C ARG A 90 7.05 -7.73 -20.07
N LYS A 91 7.13 -6.45 -20.50
CA LYS A 91 6.69 -5.27 -19.73
C LYS A 91 5.25 -5.38 -19.25
N LYS A 92 4.33 -5.82 -20.12
CA LYS A 92 2.91 -6.00 -19.78
C LYS A 92 2.71 -7.17 -18.81
N VAL A 93 3.40 -8.29 -19.05
CA VAL A 93 3.33 -9.50 -18.22
C VAL A 93 3.82 -9.22 -16.80
N TYR A 94 5.00 -8.63 -16.66
CA TYR A 94 5.57 -8.29 -15.36
C TYR A 94 4.79 -7.21 -14.63
N ARG A 95 4.27 -6.20 -15.35
CA ARG A 95 3.37 -5.22 -14.74
C ARG A 95 2.09 -5.86 -14.21
N LYS A 96 1.50 -6.80 -14.96
CA LYS A 96 0.33 -7.56 -14.53
C LYS A 96 0.66 -8.41 -13.30
N ALA A 97 1.72 -9.23 -13.36
CA ALA A 97 2.15 -10.05 -12.23
C ALA A 97 2.40 -9.22 -10.98
N TRP A 98 3.12 -8.10 -11.09
CA TRP A 98 3.37 -7.18 -9.98
C TRP A 98 2.07 -6.64 -9.36
N ARG A 99 1.15 -6.14 -10.18
CA ARG A 99 -0.15 -5.63 -9.72
C ARG A 99 -0.97 -6.73 -9.06
N ASP A 100 -1.00 -7.91 -9.66
CA ASP A 100 -1.79 -9.03 -9.17
C ASP A 100 -1.23 -9.51 -7.81
N ILE A 101 0.09 -9.56 -7.61
CA ILE A 101 0.70 -9.84 -6.29
C ILE A 101 0.26 -8.79 -5.26
N VAL A 102 0.43 -7.49 -5.57
CA VAL A 102 0.09 -6.40 -4.63
C VAL A 102 -1.40 -6.45 -4.25
N ASN A 103 -2.29 -6.64 -5.22
CA ASN A 103 -3.73 -6.69 -4.99
C ASN A 103 -4.12 -7.89 -4.13
N ASN A 104 -3.54 -9.07 -4.39
CA ASN A 104 -3.86 -10.27 -3.61
C ASN A 104 -3.30 -10.17 -2.19
N LEU A 105 -2.09 -9.65 -1.99
CA LEU A 105 -1.55 -9.38 -0.65
C LEU A 105 -2.46 -8.41 0.12
N TRP A 106 -2.92 -7.34 -0.55
CA TRP A 106 -3.84 -6.39 0.04
C TRP A 106 -5.15 -7.05 0.47
N ASN A 107 -5.83 -7.74 -0.45
CA ASN A 107 -7.15 -8.30 -0.22
C ASN A 107 -7.15 -9.42 0.83
N HIS A 108 -6.11 -10.26 0.87
CA HIS A 108 -6.06 -11.42 1.77
C HIS A 108 -5.56 -11.07 3.17
N TYR A 109 -4.68 -10.07 3.31
CA TYR A 109 -4.01 -9.81 4.59
C TYR A 109 -4.15 -8.37 5.04
N PHE A 110 -3.71 -7.41 4.24
CA PHE A 110 -3.56 -6.03 4.70
C PHE A 110 -4.88 -5.25 4.81
N VAL A 111 -5.96 -5.76 4.20
CA VAL A 111 -7.32 -5.27 4.44
C VAL A 111 -7.70 -5.38 5.92
N HIS A 112 -7.26 -6.43 6.62
CA HIS A 112 -7.55 -6.61 8.05
C HIS A 112 -6.81 -5.58 8.91
N HIS A 113 -5.57 -5.24 8.55
CA HIS A 113 -4.83 -4.16 9.21
C HIS A 113 -5.54 -2.82 9.03
N TYR A 114 -5.98 -2.51 7.80
CA TYR A 114 -6.80 -1.32 7.53
C TYR A 114 -8.08 -1.30 8.38
N LEU A 115 -8.84 -2.41 8.40
CA LEU A 115 -10.09 -2.51 9.15
C LEU A 115 -9.88 -2.33 10.65
N SER A 116 -8.78 -2.87 11.20
CA SER A 116 -8.42 -2.69 12.61
C SER A 116 -8.28 -1.21 12.96
N TYR A 117 -7.45 -0.46 12.23
CA TYR A 117 -7.29 0.98 12.48
C TYR A 117 -8.57 1.78 12.24
N TYR A 118 -9.33 1.43 11.20
CA TYR A 118 -10.61 2.08 10.92
C TYR A 118 -11.62 1.88 12.05
N ASN A 119 -11.73 0.67 12.61
CA ASN A 119 -12.62 0.37 13.72
C ASN A 119 -12.22 1.12 15.00
N ARG A 120 -10.92 1.20 15.30
CA ARG A 120 -10.41 2.01 16.42
C ARG A 120 -10.84 3.47 16.29
N HIS A 121 -10.71 4.04 15.09
CA HIS A 121 -11.20 5.39 14.82
C HIS A 121 -12.71 5.51 15.05
N LYS A 122 -13.51 4.56 14.56
CA LYS A 122 -14.98 4.56 14.73
C LYS A 122 -15.39 4.45 16.20
N ASN A 123 -14.61 3.76 17.01
CA ASN A 123 -14.83 3.65 18.45
C ASN A 123 -14.40 4.92 19.23
N GLY A 124 -13.90 5.95 18.56
CA GLY A 124 -13.42 7.18 19.19
C GLY A 124 -12.06 7.03 19.88
N GLU A 125 -11.32 5.95 19.59
CA GLU A 125 -9.99 5.76 20.15
C GLU A 125 -8.98 6.69 19.44
N ASN A 126 -8.13 7.32 20.24
CA ASN A 126 -6.93 7.97 19.72
C ASN A 126 -5.84 6.92 19.50
N PHE A 127 -5.19 6.95 18.34
CA PHE A 127 -4.13 5.98 18.04
C PHE A 127 -3.07 6.57 17.13
N GLU A 128 -1.87 6.02 17.21
CA GLU A 128 -0.78 6.33 16.29
C GLU A 128 -0.73 5.25 15.19
N CYS A 129 -0.52 5.69 13.95
CA CYS A 129 -0.42 4.84 12.78
C CYS A 129 0.58 5.46 11.78
N PHE A 130 1.77 4.86 11.69
CA PHE A 130 2.83 5.19 10.72
C PHE A 130 3.27 6.67 10.75
N GLY A 131 3.53 7.19 11.94
CA GLY A 131 3.95 8.56 12.21
C GLY A 131 2.84 9.60 12.13
N ILE A 132 1.57 9.17 12.15
CA ILE A 132 0.38 10.03 12.24
C ILE A 132 -0.44 9.63 13.46
N THR A 133 -0.75 10.59 14.31
CA THR A 133 -1.71 10.43 15.39
C THR A 133 -3.10 10.75 14.87
N PHE A 134 -4.00 9.78 14.95
CA PHE A 134 -5.41 9.89 14.62
C PHE A 134 -6.20 10.25 15.87
N GLN A 135 -7.07 11.24 15.73
CA GLN A 135 -7.96 11.74 16.76
C GLN A 135 -9.37 11.89 16.17
N GLY A 136 -10.39 11.95 17.03
CA GLY A 136 -11.79 11.97 16.57
C GLY A 136 -12.13 13.12 15.60
N ASN A 137 -11.44 14.24 15.68
CA ASN A 137 -11.70 15.44 14.86
C ASN A 137 -10.62 15.74 13.81
N GLY A 138 -9.55 14.94 13.72
CA GLY A 138 -8.49 15.16 12.75
C GLY A 138 -7.25 14.31 13.02
N ILE A 139 -6.13 14.74 12.44
CA ILE A 139 -4.85 14.05 12.57
C ILE A 139 -3.74 15.03 12.95
N SER A 140 -2.66 14.53 13.55
CA SER A 140 -1.45 15.32 13.82
C SER A 140 -0.20 14.49 13.57
N TRP A 141 0.92 15.15 13.33
CA TRP A 141 2.22 14.50 13.10
C TRP A 141 3.36 15.48 13.37
N ASP A 142 4.54 14.95 13.74
CA ASP A 142 5.80 15.71 13.89
C ASP A 142 5.64 17.02 14.70
N ASN A 143 4.81 16.98 15.76
CA ASN A 143 4.43 18.15 16.59
C ASN A 143 3.78 19.31 15.83
N LYS A 144 3.40 19.11 14.55
CA LYS A 144 2.48 20.00 13.87
C LYS A 144 1.11 19.81 14.52
N GLY A 145 0.49 20.91 14.92
CA GLY A 145 -0.81 20.90 15.60
C GLY A 145 -1.88 20.13 14.83
N LEU A 146 -2.99 19.86 15.51
CA LEU A 146 -4.12 19.12 14.94
C LEU A 146 -4.55 19.70 13.59
N LEU A 147 -4.63 18.85 12.57
CA LEU A 147 -5.18 19.13 11.26
C LEU A 147 -6.59 18.51 11.17
N PRO A 148 -7.66 19.33 11.15
CA PRO A 148 -9.03 18.83 11.04
C PRO A 148 -9.27 18.09 9.73
N TYR A 149 -10.08 17.02 9.75
CA TYR A 149 -10.37 16.23 8.55
C TYR A 149 -10.94 17.03 7.37
N THR A 150 -11.69 18.09 7.67
CA THR A 150 -12.27 19.02 6.67
C THR A 150 -11.19 19.79 5.89
N GLU A 151 -10.04 20.04 6.52
CA GLU A 151 -8.93 20.82 5.95
C GLU A 151 -7.85 19.95 5.31
N ILE A 152 -7.94 18.62 5.46
CA ILE A 152 -6.99 17.68 4.84
C ILE A 152 -7.23 17.60 3.34
N GLY A 153 -6.16 17.84 2.58
CA GLY A 153 -6.02 17.44 1.18
C GLY A 153 -5.19 16.16 1.06
N LEU A 154 -5.56 15.32 0.10
CA LEU A 154 -4.82 14.11 -0.25
C LEU A 154 -4.47 14.14 -1.74
N SER A 155 -3.18 14.02 -2.06
CA SER A 155 -2.70 13.89 -3.45
C SER A 155 -2.06 12.53 -3.65
N ASN A 156 -2.43 11.83 -4.73
CA ASN A 156 -1.93 10.50 -5.05
C ASN A 156 -1.02 10.55 -6.27
N TYR A 157 0.20 10.07 -6.10
CA TYR A 157 1.18 9.91 -7.17
C TYR A 157 1.50 8.42 -7.35
N VAL A 158 2.27 8.09 -8.39
CA VAL A 158 2.58 6.70 -8.73
C VAL A 158 3.35 5.99 -7.62
N ASN A 159 4.32 6.67 -7.01
CA ASN A 159 5.25 6.07 -6.03
C ASN A 159 5.02 6.56 -4.59
N TYR A 160 4.17 7.56 -4.39
CA TYR A 160 3.92 8.13 -3.08
C TYR A 160 2.54 8.79 -3.02
N PHE A 161 2.08 9.09 -1.82
CA PHE A 161 0.95 9.99 -1.61
C PHE A 161 1.36 11.10 -0.64
N MET A 162 0.61 12.19 -0.66
CA MET A 162 0.86 13.35 0.18
C MET A 162 -0.41 13.72 0.94
N VAL A 163 -0.24 13.98 2.23
CA VAL A 163 -1.23 14.55 3.13
C VAL A 163 -0.80 15.99 3.37
N TYR A 164 -1.72 16.94 3.18
CA TYR A 164 -1.40 18.36 3.34
C TYR A 164 -2.60 19.13 3.86
N ASN A 165 -2.32 20.24 4.54
CA ASN A 165 -3.33 21.22 4.91
C ASN A 165 -3.66 22.09 3.68
N LYS A 166 -4.95 22.13 3.31
CA LYS A 166 -5.44 22.93 2.16
C LYS A 166 -5.18 24.44 2.32
N LYS A 167 -5.14 24.93 3.57
CA LYS A 167 -4.95 26.35 3.92
C LYS A 167 -3.50 26.69 4.24
N ASN A 168 -2.72 25.73 4.75
CA ASN A 168 -1.34 25.94 5.15
C ASN A 168 -0.37 25.00 4.43
N LYS A 169 0.34 25.51 3.40
CA LYS A 169 1.29 24.73 2.60
C LYS A 169 2.49 24.19 3.39
N SER A 170 2.83 24.77 4.54
CA SER A 170 3.97 24.28 5.36
C SER A 170 3.61 23.02 6.17
N GLN A 171 2.32 22.73 6.34
CA GLN A 171 1.82 21.53 6.99
C GLN A 171 1.51 20.45 5.96
N GLN A 172 2.55 19.70 5.56
CA GLN A 172 2.44 18.54 4.69
C GLN A 172 3.33 17.40 5.17
N LYS A 173 3.00 16.18 4.74
CA LYS A 173 3.78 14.95 4.93
C LYS A 173 3.56 14.02 3.74
N SER A 174 4.63 13.41 3.24
CA SER A 174 4.59 12.47 2.12
C SER A 174 4.96 11.07 2.58
N TYR A 175 4.33 10.07 1.98
CA TYR A 175 4.60 8.66 2.24
C TYR A 175 4.84 7.93 0.93
N ASN A 176 6.01 7.31 0.81
CA ASN A 176 6.47 6.62 -0.36
C ASN A 176 6.22 5.11 -0.25
N PHE A 177 5.48 4.53 -1.20
CA PHE A 177 5.14 3.10 -1.19
C PHE A 177 6.37 2.19 -1.22
N MET A 178 7.50 2.69 -1.72
CA MET A 178 8.78 1.97 -1.77
C MET A 178 9.53 1.95 -0.45
N HIS A 179 9.47 3.04 0.31
CA HIS A 179 10.34 3.25 1.46
C HIS A 179 9.58 3.04 2.76
N ASP A 180 8.33 3.47 2.81
CA ASP A 180 7.50 3.45 4.01
C ASP A 180 6.66 2.17 4.07
N TRP A 181 6.85 1.42 5.16
CA TRP A 181 6.08 0.21 5.44
C TRP A 181 4.59 0.54 5.60
N ASN A 182 3.74 -0.28 5.01
CA ASN A 182 2.28 -0.16 5.09
C ASN A 182 1.72 1.19 4.62
N ALA A 183 2.46 1.92 3.76
CA ALA A 183 1.99 3.17 3.18
C ALA A 183 0.63 3.02 2.46
N LEU A 184 0.34 1.86 1.86
CA LEU A 184 -0.98 1.60 1.25
C LEU A 184 -2.10 1.48 2.29
N VAL A 185 -1.82 0.89 3.46
CA VAL A 185 -2.77 0.83 4.58
C VAL A 185 -3.10 2.25 5.04
N LEU A 186 -2.06 3.07 5.29
CA LEU A 186 -2.23 4.46 5.71
C LEU A 186 -3.00 5.28 4.68
N GLN A 187 -2.63 5.16 3.39
CA GLN A 187 -3.31 5.87 2.31
C GLN A 187 -4.80 5.52 2.26
N SER A 188 -5.12 4.22 2.39
CA SER A 188 -6.50 3.74 2.34
C SER A 188 -7.29 4.25 3.54
N LEU A 189 -6.71 4.20 4.74
CA LEU A 189 -7.30 4.75 5.97
C LEU A 189 -7.62 6.24 5.83
N LEU A 190 -6.63 7.04 5.45
CA LEU A 190 -6.80 8.49 5.28
C LEU A 190 -7.85 8.82 4.22
N LYS A 191 -7.83 8.13 3.06
CA LYS A 191 -8.84 8.35 2.01
C LYS A 191 -10.25 8.11 2.52
N THR A 192 -10.48 7.02 3.24
CA THR A 192 -11.80 6.71 3.80
C THR A 192 -12.22 7.78 4.80
N LEU A 193 -11.40 8.06 5.82
CA LEU A 193 -11.74 8.99 6.89
C LEU A 193 -11.95 10.42 6.38
N VAL A 194 -11.08 10.91 5.49
CA VAL A 194 -11.20 12.25 4.91
C VAL A 194 -12.47 12.37 4.07
N LYS A 195 -12.79 11.34 3.27
CA LYS A 195 -14.00 11.34 2.44
C LYS A 195 -15.27 11.36 3.31
N GLU A 196 -15.31 10.55 4.37
CA GLU A 196 -16.47 10.49 5.28
C GLU A 196 -16.73 11.85 5.95
N HIS A 197 -15.71 12.47 6.53
CA HIS A 197 -15.89 13.74 7.23
C HIS A 197 -16.21 14.91 6.29
N GLN A 198 -15.69 14.88 5.05
CA GLN A 198 -16.00 15.90 4.05
C GLN A 198 -17.41 15.72 3.47
N ALA A 199 -17.91 14.49 3.38
CA ALA A 199 -19.31 14.23 3.01
C ALA A 199 -20.28 14.71 4.09
N THR A 200 -20.03 14.38 5.37
CA THR A 200 -20.86 14.81 6.51
C THR A 200 -20.84 16.33 6.72
N GLY A 201 -19.70 16.98 6.45
CA GLY A 201 -19.59 18.45 6.49
C GLY A 201 -20.49 19.14 5.47
N ASN A 202 -20.65 18.56 4.28
CA ASN A 202 -21.54 19.09 3.25
C ASN A 202 -23.02 18.88 3.59
N GLU A 203 -23.40 17.72 4.13
CA GLU A 203 -24.79 17.44 4.54
C GLU A 203 -25.27 18.35 5.69
N ASN A 204 -24.39 18.64 6.65
CA ASN A 204 -24.70 19.60 7.71
C ASN A 204 -24.87 21.03 7.16
N TYR A 205 -24.09 21.43 6.15
CA TYR A 205 -24.22 22.74 5.50
C TYR A 205 -25.59 22.93 4.79
N PHE A 206 -26.14 21.87 4.20
CA PHE A 206 -27.49 21.89 3.60
C PHE A 206 -28.62 21.93 4.65
N ARG A 207 -28.42 21.30 5.82
CA ARG A 207 -29.42 21.36 6.91
C ARG A 207 -29.53 22.74 7.56
N TYR A 208 -28.43 23.49 7.66
CA TYR A 208 -28.46 24.85 8.23
C TYR A 208 -28.85 25.95 7.23
N SER A 209 -28.79 25.70 5.92
CA SER A 209 -29.23 26.65 4.88
C SER A 209 -30.71 26.56 4.53
N SER A 210 -31.43 25.57 5.09
CA SER A 210 -32.88 25.36 4.89
C SER A 210 -33.75 25.97 5.99
N ILE A 211 -33.14 26.71 6.94
CA ILE A 211 -33.84 27.47 7.97
C ILE A 211 -33.56 28.96 7.73
N LYS A 212 -34.30 29.55 6.79
CA LYS A 212 -34.55 30.99 6.69
C LYS A 212 -35.92 31.22 6.09
#